data_AF-A0A183PWK0-F1
#
_entry.id   AF-A0A183PWK0-F1
#
_cell.length_a   1.000
_cell.length_b   1.000
_cell.length_c   1.000
_cell.angle_alpha   90.00
_cell.angle_beta   90.00
_cell.angle_gamma   90.00
#
_symmetry.space_group_name_H-M   'P 1'
#
loop_
_entity.id
_entity.type
_entity.pdbx_description
1 polymer ?
#
loop_
_entity_poly.entity_id
_entity_poly.type
_entity_poly.pdbx_seq_one_letter_code
_entity_poly.pdbx_strand_id
1 'polypeptide(L)'
;MLVVDNADDRHFDSTHHCLSLHPIHAETLAIPNLIRSKKSFIILIVLILWFMLVGDASALSRSNFFEFDSQYTNMVTTSVTENIGDDNNVSIHPSEDFRLPRTLFPHFYDLSIQVHLHDNKSQAFFFNGSVTIKVFCNVSTTEFFVHASDNLNVSLDQIHMSLLDERNQTKSVIEIIHVNYIEDDECYRIKLKTPLQPYTYYNLTFGQFRSDMDYDSDGLYISRYLENGIYKYLASTYMESVYARNVFPCWDEPEFKANFKVNIVRDENFHSLSNMNLESTEVLYDNWHVDRYNTSVKMSTYLLAFVVSQFSNIQRTDNRGRNVSVINYTNAFVTLHAILL
;
A
#
# COMPACT_ATOMS: atom_id res chain seq x y z
N MET A 1 5.43 7.19 3.82
CA MET A 1 4.89 6.30 4.87
C MET A 1 4.01 7.16 5.77
N LEU A 2 2.69 7.10 5.56
CA LEU A 2 1.73 7.68 6.50
C LEU A 2 1.60 6.64 7.62
N VAL A 3 2.25 6.88 8.76
CA VAL A 3 2.12 6.01 9.93
C VAL A 3 1.00 6.56 10.79
N VAL A 4 -0.11 5.83 10.87
CA VAL A 4 -1.14 6.06 11.88
C VAL A 4 -0.81 5.13 13.04
N ASP A 5 -0.38 5.70 14.17
CA ASP A 5 0.01 4.95 15.35
C ASP A 5 -1.27 4.53 16.11
N ASN A 6 -1.58 3.23 16.11
CA ASN A 6 -2.68 2.65 16.90
C ASN A 6 -2.23 2.53 18.36
N ALA A 7 -2.27 3.63 19.10
CA ALA A 7 -2.12 3.57 20.54
C ALA A 7 -3.48 3.19 21.17
N ASP A 8 -3.76 1.89 21.36
CA ASP A 8 -4.56 1.39 22.51
C ASP A 8 -4.77 -0.14 22.59
N ASP A 9 -3.78 -0.97 22.23
CA ASP A 9 -3.78 -2.40 22.63
C ASP A 9 -3.15 -2.60 24.02
N ARG A 10 -3.80 -2.04 25.04
CA ARG A 10 -3.54 -2.43 26.43
C ARG A 10 -4.82 -2.90 27.10
N HIS A 11 -4.91 -4.23 27.22
CA HIS A 11 -5.80 -4.93 28.14
C HIS A 11 -5.82 -4.24 29.51
N PHE A 12 -6.99 -3.75 29.91
CA PHE A 12 -7.23 -3.23 31.25
C PHE A 12 -8.04 -4.27 32.03
N ASP A 13 -7.34 -5.01 32.88
CA ASP A 13 -7.95 -5.91 33.85
C ASP A 13 -8.38 -5.10 35.08
N SER A 14 -9.61 -5.34 35.52
CA SER A 14 -10.27 -4.62 36.61
C SER A 14 -9.75 -5.04 37.98
N THR A 15 -9.57 -4.11 38.92
CA THR A 15 -10.08 -4.20 40.32
C THR A 15 -9.73 -2.99 41.20
N HIS A 16 -10.74 -2.61 41.99
CA HIS A 16 -10.87 -1.68 43.14
C HIS A 16 -9.63 -1.15 43.89
N HIS A 17 -9.60 0.17 44.19
CA HIS A 17 -9.99 0.72 45.51
C HIS A 17 -9.85 2.26 45.59
N CYS A 18 -10.74 2.85 46.39
CA CYS A 18 -10.98 4.27 46.67
C CYS A 18 -10.05 4.83 47.77
N LEU A 19 -9.66 6.12 47.72
CA LEU A 19 -9.77 7.11 48.83
C LEU A 19 -9.03 8.47 48.61
N SER A 20 -9.83 9.55 48.74
CA SER A 20 -9.62 10.89 49.35
C SER A 20 -8.42 11.82 49.04
N LEU A 21 -8.76 12.93 48.35
CA LEU A 21 -8.55 14.37 48.66
C LEU A 21 -7.45 14.84 49.66
N HIS A 22 -6.50 15.69 49.21
CA HIS A 22 -6.49 17.17 49.43
C HIS A 22 -5.23 17.86 48.81
N PRO A 23 -5.24 19.20 48.60
CA PRO A 23 -4.40 19.92 47.64
C PRO A 23 -3.07 20.41 48.22
N ILE A 24 -2.08 20.67 47.34
CA ILE A 24 -0.86 21.39 47.73
C ILE A 24 -0.64 22.59 46.80
N HIS A 25 -0.42 23.73 47.45
CA HIS A 25 -0.07 25.03 46.91
C HIS A 25 1.13 25.01 45.97
N ALA A 26 1.13 25.99 45.07
CA ALA A 26 2.28 26.42 44.30
C ALA A 26 3.39 26.96 45.23
N GLU A 27 4.60 26.42 45.08
CA GLU A 27 5.84 27.08 45.46
C GLU A 27 6.86 26.94 44.33
N THR A 28 7.38 28.08 43.94
CA THR A 28 8.42 28.31 42.94
C THR A 28 9.79 28.06 43.55
N LEU A 29 10.70 27.46 42.75
CA LEU A 29 12.16 27.61 42.72
C LEU A 29 13.00 26.35 42.95
N ALA A 30 14.07 26.33 42.14
CA ALA A 30 15.33 25.61 42.24
C ALA A 30 15.40 24.20 41.64
N ILE A 31 16.21 24.11 40.58
CA ILE A 31 16.87 22.91 40.09
C ILE A 31 17.80 22.38 41.20
N PRO A 32 17.76 21.08 41.55
CA PRO A 32 19.04 20.42 41.78
C PRO A 32 19.11 18.96 41.28
N ASN A 33 20.28 18.68 40.70
CA ASN A 33 21.10 17.48 40.89
C ASN A 33 20.54 16.11 40.48
N LEU A 34 21.00 15.75 39.28
CA LEU A 34 21.23 14.40 38.78
C LEU A 34 22.04 13.56 39.78
N ILE A 35 21.75 12.25 39.78
CA ILE A 35 22.49 11.13 40.41
C ILE A 35 22.11 10.83 41.87
N ARG A 36 21.14 9.92 42.05
CA ARG A 36 20.89 9.24 43.34
C ARG A 36 20.68 7.74 43.16
N SER A 37 21.78 6.99 43.03
CA SER A 37 21.95 5.61 43.55
C SER A 37 23.29 5.03 43.09
N LYS A 38 24.16 4.65 44.04
CA LYS A 38 25.42 3.92 43.74
C LYS A 38 25.17 2.58 43.02
N LYS A 39 23.95 2.03 43.08
CA LYS A 39 23.58 0.79 42.38
C LYS A 39 23.33 1.02 40.89
N SER A 40 22.79 2.19 40.49
CA SER A 40 22.56 2.51 39.08
C SER A 40 23.84 2.83 38.30
N PHE A 41 24.86 3.39 38.97
CA PHE A 41 26.15 3.67 38.34
C PHE A 41 26.94 2.39 38.02
N ILE A 42 26.86 1.38 38.90
CA ILE A 42 27.50 0.08 38.67
C ILE A 42 26.83 -0.67 37.51
N ILE A 43 25.50 -0.63 37.42
CA ILE A 43 24.77 -1.27 36.32
C ILE A 43 25.12 -0.63 34.97
N LEU A 44 25.26 0.70 34.92
CA LEU A 44 25.66 1.42 33.71
C LEU A 44 27.10 1.07 33.28
N ILE A 45 28.03 0.96 34.22
CA ILE A 45 29.41 0.55 33.92
C ILE A 45 29.48 -0.90 33.42
N VAL A 46 28.71 -1.81 34.02
CA VAL A 46 28.66 -3.22 33.57
C VAL A 46 28.06 -3.32 32.16
N LEU A 47 27.04 -2.53 31.83
CA LEU A 47 26.46 -2.48 30.49
C LEU A 47 27.44 -1.91 29.45
N ILE A 48 28.17 -0.84 29.80
CA ILE A 48 29.19 -0.26 28.90
C ILE A 48 30.35 -1.25 28.68
N LEU A 49 30.80 -1.94 29.73
CA LEU A 49 31.84 -2.97 29.62
C LEU A 49 31.37 -4.19 28.84
N TRP A 50 30.10 -4.58 28.93
CA TRP A 50 29.51 -5.65 28.14
C TRP A 50 29.43 -5.28 26.65
N PHE A 51 29.04 -4.04 26.33
CA PHE A 51 29.05 -3.54 24.96
C PHE A 51 30.48 -3.43 24.38
N MET A 52 31.46 -3.08 25.20
CA MET A 52 32.88 -3.06 24.80
C MET A 52 33.49 -4.45 24.61
N LEU A 53 32.92 -5.50 25.22
CA LEU A 53 33.39 -6.90 25.08
C LEU A 53 32.68 -7.67 23.96
N VAL A 54 31.48 -7.25 23.56
CA VAL A 54 30.69 -7.89 22.50
C VAL A 54 30.84 -7.18 21.14
N GLY A 55 31.33 -5.93 21.13
CA GLY A 55 31.59 -5.17 19.92
C GLY A 55 33.03 -5.28 19.44
N ASP A 56 33.45 -6.45 18.91
CA ASP A 56 34.54 -6.55 17.93
C ASP A 56 34.65 -7.99 17.37
N ALA A 57 33.78 -8.30 16.40
CA ALA A 57 33.97 -9.46 15.52
C ALA A 57 33.21 -9.26 14.20
N SER A 58 33.69 -8.33 13.36
CA SER A 58 33.67 -8.49 11.88
C SER A 58 34.21 -7.24 11.19
N ALA A 59 35.51 -6.99 11.36
CA ALA A 59 36.27 -6.23 10.38
C ALA A 59 37.64 -6.92 10.21
N LEU A 60 37.82 -7.59 9.05
CA LEU A 60 39.05 -7.72 8.27
C LEU A 60 39.12 -9.08 7.53
N SER A 61 38.75 -9.05 6.26
CA SER A 61 39.55 -9.66 5.20
C SER A 61 39.17 -9.00 3.88
N ARG A 62 40.16 -8.36 3.27
CA ARG A 62 40.08 -7.50 2.08
C ARG A 62 40.60 -8.28 0.88
N SER A 63 40.03 -7.92 -0.28
CA SER A 63 40.56 -8.01 -1.66
C SER A 63 40.82 -9.37 -2.31
N ASN A 64 40.13 -9.61 -3.43
CA ASN A 64 40.64 -9.52 -4.81
C ASN A 64 39.41 -9.52 -5.76
N PHE A 65 39.22 -8.49 -6.58
CA PHE A 65 39.63 -8.46 -8.00
C PHE A 65 38.97 -9.58 -8.81
N PHE A 66 37.95 -9.26 -9.63
CA PHE A 66 37.88 -9.62 -11.05
C PHE A 66 36.67 -8.94 -11.72
N GLU A 67 36.98 -8.32 -12.85
CA GLU A 67 36.13 -7.75 -13.88
C GLU A 67 35.96 -8.83 -14.98
N PHE A 68 34.75 -9.16 -15.41
CA PHE A 68 34.35 -9.82 -16.69
C PHE A 68 32.94 -10.42 -16.55
N ASP A 69 32.10 -10.62 -17.56
CA ASP A 69 31.76 -9.98 -18.83
C ASP A 69 30.41 -10.62 -19.19
N SER A 70 29.66 -9.94 -20.03
CA SER A 70 28.56 -10.45 -20.81
C SER A 70 28.82 -11.85 -21.39
N GLN A 71 27.80 -12.71 -21.31
CA GLN A 71 27.34 -13.66 -22.34
C GLN A 71 26.67 -14.87 -21.68
N TYR A 72 25.35 -14.99 -21.83
CA TYR A 72 24.72 -16.30 -21.89
C TYR A 72 23.90 -16.38 -23.17
N THR A 73 24.53 -17.03 -24.14
CA THR A 73 23.98 -17.46 -25.41
C THR A 73 23.20 -18.76 -25.20
N ASN A 74 22.06 -18.84 -25.88
CA ASN A 74 21.20 -20.00 -26.18
C ASN A 74 21.78 -21.40 -25.91
N MET A 75 21.00 -22.24 -25.25
CA MET A 75 20.98 -23.68 -25.51
C MET A 75 19.54 -24.20 -25.57
N VAL A 76 19.08 -24.42 -26.80
CA VAL A 76 18.02 -25.36 -27.15
C VAL A 76 18.62 -26.76 -26.98
N THR A 77 17.94 -27.65 -26.25
CA THR A 77 18.18 -29.10 -26.38
C THR A 77 16.87 -29.83 -26.25
N THR A 78 16.45 -30.37 -27.39
CA THR A 78 15.38 -31.36 -27.53
C THR A 78 15.94 -32.71 -27.08
N SER A 79 15.25 -33.43 -26.20
CA SER A 79 15.41 -34.88 -26.08
C SER A 79 14.09 -35.52 -25.66
N VAL A 80 13.47 -36.20 -26.63
CA VAL A 80 12.45 -37.22 -26.41
C VAL A 80 13.17 -38.54 -26.19
N THR A 81 12.80 -39.30 -25.16
CA THR A 81 12.75 -40.77 -25.18
C THR A 81 11.84 -41.25 -24.04
N GLU A 82 10.89 -42.12 -24.41
CA GLU A 82 9.97 -42.81 -23.53
C GLU A 82 10.67 -43.89 -22.68
N ASN A 83 10.19 -44.12 -21.46
CA ASN A 83 9.89 -45.47 -20.95
C ASN A 83 9.00 -45.43 -19.70
N ILE A 84 8.08 -46.40 -19.65
CA ILE A 84 6.99 -46.62 -18.69
C ILE A 84 7.49 -47.32 -17.42
N GLY A 85 6.98 -46.92 -16.25
CA GLY A 85 6.79 -47.85 -15.12
C GLY A 85 7.12 -47.35 -13.71
N ASP A 86 6.05 -47.14 -12.94
CA ASP A 86 5.88 -47.44 -11.50
C ASP A 86 5.95 -46.32 -10.45
N ASP A 87 4.99 -46.42 -9.54
CA ASP A 87 4.56 -45.49 -8.51
C ASP A 87 5.68 -44.89 -7.65
N ASN A 88 5.67 -43.57 -7.49
CA ASN A 88 5.95 -42.87 -6.23
C ASN A 88 5.53 -41.40 -6.35
N ASN A 89 4.32 -41.12 -5.85
CA ASN A 89 3.91 -39.90 -5.16
C ASN A 89 4.80 -38.66 -5.41
N VAL A 90 4.66 -38.04 -6.58
CA VAL A 90 5.19 -36.70 -6.81
C VAL A 90 4.29 -35.75 -6.01
N SER A 91 4.75 -35.38 -4.82
CA SER A 91 4.22 -34.21 -4.13
C SER A 91 4.42 -33.02 -5.06
N ILE A 92 3.35 -32.59 -5.71
CA ILE A 92 3.31 -31.32 -6.43
C ILE A 92 3.47 -30.27 -5.34
N HIS A 93 4.70 -29.80 -5.16
CA HIS A 93 4.96 -28.58 -4.41
C HIS A 93 4.14 -27.47 -5.10
N PRO A 94 3.37 -26.67 -4.33
CA PRO A 94 2.72 -25.50 -4.88
C PRO A 94 3.77 -24.68 -5.62
N SER A 95 3.46 -24.26 -6.84
CA SER A 95 4.41 -23.61 -7.75
C SER A 95 5.17 -22.48 -7.05
N GLU A 96 6.50 -22.56 -7.06
CA GLU A 96 7.37 -21.49 -6.59
C GLU A 96 7.09 -20.19 -7.35
N ASP A 97 6.80 -19.12 -6.60
CA ASP A 97 6.65 -17.71 -7.00
C ASP A 97 6.19 -17.45 -8.45
N PHE A 98 4.87 -17.46 -8.67
CA PHE A 98 4.31 -16.97 -9.93
C PHE A 98 4.73 -15.51 -10.17
N ARG A 99 5.28 -15.26 -11.37
CA ARG A 99 5.71 -13.94 -11.84
C ARG A 99 4.99 -13.59 -13.13
N LEU A 100 4.48 -12.37 -13.21
CA LEU A 100 3.80 -11.87 -14.39
C LEU A 100 4.74 -11.91 -15.61
N PRO A 101 4.23 -12.28 -16.80
CA PRO A 101 4.99 -12.19 -18.04
C PRO A 101 5.37 -10.73 -18.36
N ARG A 102 6.57 -10.53 -18.92
CA ARG A 102 7.12 -9.20 -19.30
C ARG A 102 6.64 -8.79 -20.70
N THR A 103 5.37 -9.03 -20.97
CA THR A 103 4.70 -8.76 -22.25
C THR A 103 4.01 -7.41 -22.25
N LEU A 104 3.33 -7.07 -21.14
CA LEU A 104 2.68 -5.78 -20.93
C LEU A 104 3.31 -5.06 -19.74
N PHE A 105 3.52 -3.76 -19.89
CA PHE A 105 4.02 -2.89 -18.82
C PHE A 105 3.05 -1.75 -18.58
N PRO A 106 2.60 -1.51 -17.33
CA PRO A 106 1.80 -0.34 -17.03
C PRO A 106 2.66 0.91 -17.14
N HIS A 107 2.08 1.98 -17.67
CA HIS A 107 2.70 3.30 -17.75
C HIS A 107 1.95 4.33 -16.91
N PHE A 108 0.63 4.20 -16.81
CA PHE A 108 -0.22 5.15 -16.12
C PHE A 108 -1.47 4.46 -15.55
N TYR A 109 -1.84 4.80 -14.33
CA TYR A 109 -3.08 4.42 -13.67
C TYR A 109 -3.94 5.67 -13.44
N ASP A 110 -5.15 5.69 -13.96
CA ASP A 110 -6.22 6.60 -13.53
C ASP A 110 -7.12 5.82 -12.59
N LEU A 111 -6.93 6.02 -11.29
CA LEU A 111 -7.57 5.26 -10.21
C LEU A 111 -8.60 6.14 -9.52
N SER A 112 -9.83 5.64 -9.39
CA SER A 112 -10.89 6.27 -8.60
C SER A 112 -11.36 5.32 -7.52
N ILE A 113 -11.35 5.76 -6.26
CA ILE A 113 -11.81 4.99 -5.11
C ILE A 113 -12.88 5.79 -4.36
N GLN A 114 -14.05 5.21 -4.17
CA GLN A 114 -15.11 5.74 -3.32
C GLN A 114 -15.16 4.97 -2.01
N VAL A 115 -14.88 5.65 -0.90
CA VAL A 115 -14.83 5.03 0.43
C VAL A 115 -16.14 5.29 1.17
N HIS A 116 -16.79 4.21 1.62
CA HIS A 116 -18.02 4.28 2.41
C HIS A 116 -17.70 4.03 3.89
N LEU A 117 -17.62 5.14 4.63
CA LEU A 117 -17.49 5.15 6.09
C LEU A 117 -18.83 5.50 6.73
N HIS A 118 -19.18 4.79 7.81
CA HIS A 118 -20.41 4.98 8.56
C HIS A 118 -20.12 5.02 10.06
N ASP A 119 -20.80 5.90 10.79
CA ASP A 119 -20.67 5.99 12.26
C ASP A 119 -21.37 4.83 12.99
N ASN A 120 -22.22 4.08 12.28
CA ASN A 120 -23.05 3.02 12.84
C ASN A 120 -22.46 1.63 12.55
N LYS A 121 -22.16 0.89 13.62
CA LYS A 121 -21.58 -0.47 13.60
C LYS A 121 -22.39 -1.52 12.84
N SER A 122 -23.66 -1.26 12.53
CA SER A 122 -24.54 -2.22 11.84
C SER A 122 -24.40 -2.18 10.31
N GLN A 123 -23.64 -1.23 9.75
CA GLN A 123 -23.39 -1.14 8.31
C GLN A 123 -21.95 -1.59 8.01
N ALA A 124 -21.80 -2.41 6.96
CA ALA A 124 -20.48 -2.82 6.50
C ALA A 124 -19.71 -1.61 5.96
N PHE A 125 -18.42 -1.54 6.26
CA PHE A 125 -17.49 -0.63 5.62
C PHE A 125 -17.04 -1.25 4.30
N PHE A 126 -17.00 -0.47 3.23
CA PHE A 126 -16.58 -0.96 1.93
C PHE A 126 -16.09 0.18 1.05
N PHE A 127 -15.40 -0.15 -0.03
CA PHE A 127 -15.11 0.79 -1.09
C PHE A 127 -15.58 0.25 -2.44
N ASN A 128 -15.93 1.17 -3.33
CA ASN A 128 -16.05 0.90 -4.74
C ASN A 128 -14.89 1.57 -5.46
N GLY A 129 -14.52 1.06 -6.63
CA GLY A 129 -13.53 1.74 -7.45
C GLY A 129 -13.62 1.41 -8.91
N SER A 130 -12.84 2.15 -9.67
CA SER A 130 -12.59 1.94 -11.08
C SER A 130 -11.15 2.30 -11.40
N VAL A 131 -10.57 1.62 -12.38
CA VAL A 131 -9.20 1.91 -12.82
C VAL A 131 -9.09 1.80 -14.33
N THR A 132 -8.47 2.81 -14.95
CA THR A 132 -8.00 2.72 -16.33
C THR A 132 -6.49 2.73 -16.35
N ILE A 133 -5.90 1.69 -16.94
CA ILE A 133 -4.47 1.44 -16.99
C ILE A 133 -4.01 1.64 -18.43
N LYS A 134 -3.15 2.62 -18.66
CA LYS A 134 -2.41 2.72 -19.91
C LYS A 134 -1.29 1.71 -19.88
N VAL A 135 -1.35 0.72 -20.76
CA VAL A 135 -0.39 -0.38 -20.84
C VAL A 135 0.37 -0.33 -22.15
N PHE A 136 1.67 -0.64 -22.10
CA PHE A 136 2.55 -0.79 -23.24
C PHE A 136 2.75 -2.27 -23.53
N CYS A 137 2.38 -2.71 -24.72
CA CYS A 137 2.65 -4.06 -25.20
C CYS A 137 4.07 -4.11 -25.77
N ASN A 138 4.98 -4.82 -25.11
CA ASN A 138 6.36 -4.99 -25.56
C ASN A 138 6.47 -6.12 -26.59
N VAL A 139 5.75 -7.22 -26.37
CA VAL A 139 5.77 -8.42 -27.21
C VAL A 139 4.35 -8.80 -27.57
N SER A 140 4.12 -9.12 -28.85
CA SER A 140 2.82 -9.58 -29.36
C SER A 140 2.26 -10.72 -28.53
N THR A 141 1.01 -10.60 -28.09
CA THR A 141 0.35 -11.61 -27.27
C THR A 141 -1.17 -11.57 -27.42
N THR A 142 -1.80 -12.74 -27.29
CA THR A 142 -3.26 -12.90 -27.19
C THR A 142 -3.72 -13.11 -25.75
N GLU A 143 -2.80 -13.14 -24.79
CA GLU A 143 -3.13 -13.30 -23.37
C GLU A 143 -2.22 -12.48 -22.46
N PHE A 144 -2.77 -12.05 -21.33
CA PHE A 144 -2.03 -11.37 -20.27
C PHE A 144 -2.69 -11.60 -18.91
N PHE A 145 -1.98 -11.19 -17.87
CA PHE A 145 -2.36 -11.43 -16.48
C PHE A 145 -2.37 -10.10 -15.71
N VAL A 146 -3.30 -9.97 -14.77
CA VAL A 146 -3.43 -8.79 -13.89
C VAL A 146 -3.73 -9.29 -12.49
N HIS A 147 -2.95 -8.90 -11.49
CA HIS A 147 -3.22 -9.26 -10.11
C HIS A 147 -4.49 -8.60 -9.61
N ALA A 148 -5.29 -9.36 -8.87
CA ALA A 148 -6.46 -8.91 -8.13
C ALA A 148 -6.74 -9.96 -7.05
N SER A 149 -6.91 -9.53 -5.80
CA SER A 149 -7.28 -10.44 -4.72
C SER A 149 -8.70 -10.98 -4.94
N ASP A 150 -8.98 -12.17 -4.40
CA ASP A 150 -10.28 -12.85 -4.51
C ASP A 150 -11.42 -12.07 -3.82
N ASN A 151 -11.10 -11.35 -2.75
CA ASN A 151 -11.98 -10.44 -2.02
C ASN A 151 -12.32 -9.15 -2.80
N LEU A 152 -11.67 -8.90 -3.94
CA LEU A 152 -11.96 -7.77 -4.81
C LEU A 152 -12.98 -8.19 -5.87
N ASN A 153 -14.26 -7.90 -5.62
CA ASN A 153 -15.35 -8.24 -6.52
C ASN A 153 -15.33 -7.32 -7.75
N VAL A 154 -14.72 -7.81 -8.85
CA VAL A 154 -14.62 -7.11 -10.14
C VAL A 154 -15.81 -7.43 -11.04
N SER A 155 -16.49 -6.40 -11.56
CA SER A 155 -17.53 -6.53 -12.57
C SER A 155 -16.91 -6.89 -13.93
N LEU A 156 -16.85 -8.18 -14.26
CA LEU A 156 -16.18 -8.69 -15.47
C LEU A 156 -16.74 -8.13 -16.79
N ASP A 157 -18.03 -7.78 -16.81
CA ASP A 157 -18.71 -7.15 -17.95
C ASP A 157 -18.25 -5.71 -18.22
N GLN A 158 -17.62 -5.08 -17.24
CA GLN A 158 -17.04 -3.74 -17.34
C GLN A 158 -15.52 -3.76 -17.55
N ILE A 159 -14.95 -4.91 -17.92
CA ILE A 159 -13.57 -5.00 -18.35
C ILE A 159 -13.51 -4.69 -19.86
N HIS A 160 -12.81 -3.63 -20.21
CA HIS A 160 -12.69 -3.17 -21.58
C HIS A 160 -11.23 -2.89 -21.94
N MET A 161 -10.84 -3.25 -23.16
CA MET A 161 -9.52 -2.92 -23.69
C MET A 161 -9.63 -2.20 -25.02
N SER A 162 -8.83 -1.17 -25.21
CA SER A 162 -8.81 -0.40 -26.45
C SER A 162 -7.40 -0.04 -26.91
N LEU A 163 -7.21 -0.03 -28.22
CA LEU A 163 -6.01 0.49 -28.87
C LEU A 163 -6.02 2.02 -28.81
N LEU A 164 -4.87 2.61 -28.50
CA LEU A 164 -4.69 4.05 -28.51
C LEU A 164 -4.07 4.54 -29.83
N ASP A 165 -4.43 5.75 -30.24
CA ASP A 165 -3.74 6.49 -31.29
C ASP A 165 -2.57 7.32 -30.74
N GLU A 166 -1.87 8.05 -31.61
CA GLU A 166 -0.74 8.91 -31.26
C GLU A 166 -1.11 10.07 -30.31
N ARG A 167 -2.40 10.40 -30.20
CA ARG A 167 -2.94 11.44 -29.31
C ARG A 167 -3.48 10.83 -28.01
N ASN A 168 -3.24 9.55 -27.76
CA ASN A 168 -3.79 8.77 -26.65
C ASN A 168 -5.33 8.68 -26.64
N GLN A 169 -5.96 8.76 -27.81
CA GLN A 169 -7.40 8.57 -27.97
C GLN A 169 -7.71 7.14 -28.39
N THR A 170 -8.89 6.66 -28.01
CA THR A 170 -9.39 5.34 -28.40
C THR A 170 -9.50 5.25 -29.92
N LYS A 171 -8.70 4.37 -30.54
CA LYS A 171 -8.73 4.08 -31.97
C LYS A 171 -9.66 2.93 -32.31
N SER A 172 -9.62 1.84 -31.54
CA SER A 172 -10.46 0.66 -31.73
C SER A 172 -10.56 -0.16 -30.45
N VAL A 173 -11.66 -0.89 -30.29
CA VAL A 173 -11.84 -1.84 -29.18
C VAL A 173 -11.10 -3.15 -29.48
N ILE A 174 -10.50 -3.75 -28.45
CA ILE A 174 -9.91 -5.09 -28.51
C ILE A 174 -10.89 -6.07 -27.88
N GLU A 175 -11.26 -7.11 -28.63
CA GLU A 175 -12.24 -8.10 -28.20
C GLU A 175 -11.61 -9.07 -27.18
N ILE A 176 -12.11 -9.02 -25.94
CA ILE A 176 -11.80 -9.97 -24.87
C ILE A 176 -12.73 -11.18 -25.02
N ILE A 177 -12.16 -12.37 -25.15
CA ILE A 177 -12.92 -13.62 -25.35
C ILE A 177 -13.19 -14.35 -24.04
N HIS A 178 -12.25 -14.30 -23.10
CA HIS A 178 -12.36 -14.97 -21.82
C HIS A 178 -11.60 -14.20 -20.74
N VAL A 179 -12.19 -14.14 -19.56
CA VAL A 179 -11.55 -13.71 -18.32
C VAL A 179 -11.69 -14.85 -17.33
N ASN A 180 -10.58 -15.41 -16.87
CA ASN A 180 -10.57 -16.48 -15.88
C ASN A 180 -9.76 -16.04 -14.66
N TYR A 181 -10.26 -16.32 -13.45
CA TYR A 181 -9.53 -16.08 -12.23
C TYR A 181 -8.64 -17.29 -11.89
N ILE A 182 -7.42 -17.04 -11.44
CA ILE A 182 -6.48 -18.05 -11.00
C ILE A 182 -6.24 -17.80 -9.51
N GLU A 183 -6.88 -18.61 -8.67
CA GLU A 183 -6.89 -18.44 -7.21
C GLU A 183 -5.48 -18.52 -6.62
N ASP A 184 -4.71 -19.55 -6.98
CA ASP A 184 -3.36 -19.78 -6.45
C ASP A 184 -2.38 -18.61 -6.73
N ASP A 185 -2.63 -17.82 -7.79
CA ASP A 185 -1.77 -16.72 -8.24
C ASP A 185 -2.38 -15.32 -7.99
N GLU A 186 -3.59 -15.27 -7.41
CA GLU A 186 -4.40 -14.07 -7.20
C GLU A 186 -4.41 -13.14 -8.42
N CYS A 187 -4.78 -13.68 -9.58
CA CYS A 187 -4.78 -12.91 -10.82
C CYS A 187 -5.88 -13.32 -11.80
N TYR A 188 -6.28 -12.37 -12.64
CA TYR A 188 -7.08 -12.65 -13.82
C TYR A 188 -6.18 -12.96 -15.01
N ARG A 189 -6.43 -14.09 -15.66
CA ARG A 189 -5.95 -14.40 -17.02
C ARG A 189 -6.98 -13.88 -18.03
N ILE A 190 -6.58 -12.90 -18.83
CA ILE A 190 -7.43 -12.28 -19.85
C ILE A 190 -6.95 -12.74 -21.23
N LYS A 191 -7.85 -13.38 -21.99
CA LYS A 191 -7.61 -13.83 -23.37
C LYS A 191 -8.32 -12.94 -24.36
N LEU A 192 -7.63 -12.67 -25.46
CA LEU A 192 -8.04 -11.77 -26.54
C LEU A 192 -8.28 -12.58 -27.82
N LYS A 193 -9.18 -12.09 -28.67
CA LYS A 193 -9.44 -12.70 -29.99
C LYS A 193 -8.29 -12.51 -30.96
N THR A 194 -7.68 -11.32 -30.93
CA THR A 194 -6.59 -10.93 -31.81
C THR A 194 -5.37 -10.54 -30.98
N PRO A 195 -4.15 -10.80 -31.48
CA PRO A 195 -2.94 -10.45 -30.76
C PRO A 195 -2.78 -8.93 -30.65
N LEU A 196 -2.40 -8.47 -29.46
CA LEU A 196 -1.87 -7.13 -29.28
C LEU A 196 -0.63 -6.95 -30.15
N GLN A 197 -0.49 -5.77 -30.72
CA GLN A 197 0.68 -5.43 -31.53
C GLN A 197 1.85 -5.08 -30.61
N PRO A 198 3.07 -5.50 -30.94
CA PRO A 198 4.25 -5.11 -30.19
C PRO A 198 4.47 -3.60 -30.33
N TYR A 199 5.18 -3.03 -29.35
CA TYR A 199 5.53 -1.61 -29.26
C TYR A 199 4.33 -0.66 -29.36
N THR A 200 3.18 -1.06 -28.81
CA THR A 200 1.90 -0.35 -28.97
C THR A 200 1.24 -0.11 -27.61
N TYR A 201 0.57 1.05 -27.45
CA TYR A 201 -0.16 1.40 -26.24
C TYR A 201 -1.64 1.05 -26.32
N TYR A 202 -2.17 0.59 -25.20
CA TYR A 202 -3.57 0.27 -25.00
C TYR A 202 -4.08 0.89 -23.69
N ASN A 203 -5.38 1.10 -23.60
CA ASN A 203 -6.05 1.29 -22.30
C ASN A 203 -6.76 0.00 -21.92
N LEU A 204 -6.52 -0.46 -20.70
CA LEU A 204 -7.27 -1.51 -20.04
C LEU A 204 -8.08 -0.88 -18.91
N THR A 205 -9.39 -0.98 -18.98
CA THR A 205 -10.32 -0.41 -18.00
C THR A 205 -10.99 -1.53 -17.23
N PHE A 206 -10.95 -1.43 -15.91
CA PHE A 206 -11.85 -2.13 -14.99
C PHE A 206 -12.84 -1.09 -14.49
N GLY A 207 -14.04 -1.09 -15.08
CA GLY A 207 -15.03 -0.03 -14.87
C GLY A 207 -15.64 0.01 -13.48
N GLN A 208 -15.70 -1.15 -12.82
CA GLN A 208 -16.23 -1.26 -11.46
C GLN A 208 -15.63 -2.46 -10.74
N PHE A 209 -15.22 -2.22 -9.49
CA PHE A 209 -14.91 -3.24 -8.51
C PHE A 209 -15.32 -2.78 -7.12
N ARG A 210 -15.49 -3.73 -6.20
CA ARG A 210 -15.87 -3.48 -4.82
C ARG A 210 -15.12 -4.44 -3.90
N SER A 211 -14.70 -3.96 -2.74
CA SER A 211 -14.32 -4.83 -1.63
C SER A 211 -14.86 -4.28 -0.31
N ASP A 212 -15.17 -5.19 0.61
CA ASP A 212 -15.49 -4.82 1.98
C ASP A 212 -14.16 -4.52 2.71
N MET A 213 -14.19 -3.56 3.64
CA MET A 213 -13.01 -3.21 4.42
C MET A 213 -13.11 -3.80 5.82
N ASP A 214 -12.04 -4.43 6.27
CA ASP A 214 -11.91 -4.97 7.62
C ASP A 214 -10.84 -4.20 8.42
N TYR A 215 -10.45 -4.75 9.56
CA TYR A 215 -9.43 -4.16 10.44
C TYR A 215 -8.04 -4.75 10.17
N ASP A 216 -7.93 -5.72 9.27
CA ASP A 216 -6.65 -6.31 8.91
C ASP A 216 -5.94 -5.33 7.97
N SER A 217 -4.66 -5.09 8.20
CA SER A 217 -3.91 -4.03 7.53
C SER A 217 -3.50 -4.40 6.11
N ASP A 218 -4.35 -5.06 5.33
CA ASP A 218 -4.03 -5.65 4.03
C ASP A 218 -4.74 -4.87 2.92
N GLY A 219 -4.04 -3.91 2.31
CA GLY A 219 -4.59 -3.07 1.25
C GLY A 219 -5.28 -1.85 1.82
N LEU A 220 -6.60 -1.71 1.62
CA LEU A 220 -7.40 -0.59 2.13
C LEU A 220 -8.26 -1.07 3.30
N TYR A 221 -7.91 -0.62 4.50
CA TYR A 221 -8.46 -1.12 5.76
C TYR A 221 -9.05 0.00 6.62
N ILE A 222 -9.84 -0.39 7.61
CA ILE A 222 -10.43 0.50 8.61
C ILE A 222 -9.60 0.53 9.89
N SER A 223 -9.35 1.73 10.41
CA SER A 223 -8.96 1.92 11.80
C SER A 223 -10.02 2.73 12.54
N ARG A 224 -10.05 2.59 13.87
CA ARG A 224 -10.95 3.33 14.76
C ARG A 224 -10.18 4.06 15.84
N TYR A 225 -10.69 5.22 16.24
CA TYR A 225 -10.15 6.01 17.35
C TYR A 225 -11.28 6.55 18.21
N LEU A 226 -10.95 6.91 19.45
CA LEU A 226 -11.91 7.48 20.39
C LEU A 226 -11.75 9.00 20.43
N GLU A 227 -12.79 9.73 20.05
CA GLU A 227 -12.85 11.19 20.17
C GLU A 227 -14.07 11.58 20.99
N ASN A 228 -13.86 12.26 22.12
CA ASN A 228 -14.93 12.70 23.03
C ASN A 228 -15.85 11.56 23.50
N GLY A 229 -15.31 10.35 23.69
CA GLY A 229 -16.07 9.17 24.10
C GLY A 229 -16.89 8.51 22.99
N ILE A 230 -16.76 8.98 21.75
CA ILE A 230 -17.42 8.43 20.56
C ILE A 230 -16.35 7.76 19.68
N TYR A 231 -16.61 6.52 19.26
CA TYR A 231 -15.76 5.86 18.28
C TYR A 231 -15.96 6.48 16.91
N LYS A 232 -14.85 6.85 16.27
CA LYS A 232 -14.79 7.33 14.90
C LYS A 232 -13.92 6.40 14.07
N TYR A 233 -14.15 6.40 12.77
CA TYR A 233 -13.47 5.51 11.83
C TYR A 233 -12.68 6.29 10.79
N LEU A 234 -11.62 5.70 10.30
CA LEU A 234 -10.88 6.16 9.13
C LEU A 234 -10.58 4.96 8.22
N ALA A 235 -10.43 5.23 6.93
CA ALA A 235 -9.86 4.27 5.99
C ALA A 235 -8.41 4.65 5.70
N SER A 236 -7.50 3.68 5.70
CA SER A 236 -6.08 3.87 5.43
C SER A 236 -5.56 2.76 4.55
N THR A 237 -4.45 3.02 3.87
CA THR A 237 -3.82 2.05 2.97
C THR A 237 -2.52 1.53 3.55
N TYR A 238 -2.30 0.23 3.39
CA TYR A 238 -1.02 -0.46 3.56
C TYR A 238 -0.89 -1.47 2.43
N MET A 239 -0.13 -1.11 1.39
CA MET A 239 -0.03 -1.91 0.16
C MET A 239 1.24 -2.76 0.08
N GLU A 240 2.14 -2.65 1.07
CA GLU A 240 3.41 -3.37 1.08
C GLU A 240 3.27 -4.79 1.63
N SER A 241 3.76 -5.84 0.98
CA SER A 241 4.52 -5.86 -0.30
C SER A 241 3.68 -6.18 -1.54
N VAL A 242 2.53 -6.84 -1.37
CA VAL A 242 1.69 -7.39 -2.45
C VAL A 242 0.21 -7.11 -2.25
N TYR A 243 -0.13 -6.10 -1.44
CA TYR A 243 -1.52 -5.82 -1.07
C TYR A 243 -2.17 -4.73 -1.91
N ALA A 244 -1.49 -4.21 -2.95
CA ALA A 244 -2.14 -3.28 -3.87
C ALA A 244 -3.25 -3.99 -4.68
N ARG A 245 -3.05 -5.29 -4.97
CA ARG A 245 -4.05 -6.16 -5.61
C ARG A 245 -5.36 -6.32 -4.83
N ASN A 246 -5.35 -6.06 -3.51
CA ASN A 246 -6.56 -6.07 -2.67
C ASN A 246 -7.41 -4.82 -2.87
N VAL A 247 -6.82 -3.76 -3.44
CA VAL A 247 -7.47 -2.45 -3.59
C VAL A 247 -7.92 -2.21 -5.02
N PHE A 248 -7.13 -2.60 -6.02
CA PHE A 248 -7.49 -2.47 -7.43
C PHE A 248 -6.72 -3.48 -8.30
N PRO A 249 -7.29 -3.90 -9.45
CA PRO A 249 -6.58 -4.78 -10.37
C PRO A 249 -5.33 -4.10 -10.93
N CYS A 250 -4.15 -4.70 -10.78
CA CYS A 250 -2.88 -4.08 -11.18
C CYS A 250 -1.75 -5.08 -11.48
N TRP A 251 -0.62 -4.56 -11.99
CA TRP A 251 0.63 -5.32 -12.12
C TRP A 251 1.40 -5.17 -10.80
N ASP A 252 0.97 -5.89 -9.77
CA ASP A 252 1.48 -5.76 -8.40
C ASP A 252 2.82 -6.46 -8.17
N GLU A 253 3.84 -6.05 -8.92
CA GLU A 253 5.24 -6.38 -8.63
C GLU A 253 6.11 -5.12 -8.69
N PRO A 254 7.17 -5.00 -7.86
CA PRO A 254 7.96 -3.77 -7.74
C PRO A 254 8.57 -3.23 -9.05
N GLU A 255 8.81 -4.09 -10.04
CA GLU A 255 9.40 -3.72 -11.33
C GLU A 255 8.42 -2.97 -12.26
N PHE A 256 7.11 -3.18 -12.11
CA PHE A 256 6.07 -2.58 -12.96
C PHE A 256 5.71 -1.15 -12.51
N LYS A 257 6.71 -0.28 -12.49
CA LYS A 257 6.52 1.12 -12.07
C LYS A 257 5.67 1.91 -13.07
N ALA A 258 4.78 2.74 -12.56
CA ALA A 258 3.91 3.61 -13.35
C ALA A 258 3.65 4.95 -12.64
N ASN A 259 3.04 5.88 -13.36
CA ASN A 259 2.46 7.09 -12.77
C ASN A 259 1.03 6.81 -12.30
N PHE A 260 0.60 7.44 -11.21
CA PHE A 260 -0.74 7.29 -10.65
C PHE A 260 -1.43 8.64 -10.59
N LYS A 261 -2.63 8.73 -11.15
CA LYS A 261 -3.59 9.79 -10.90
C LYS A 261 -4.69 9.21 -10.03
N VAL A 262 -4.81 9.73 -8.81
CA VAL A 262 -5.72 9.19 -7.80
C VAL A 262 -6.87 10.18 -7.61
N ASN A 263 -8.09 9.66 -7.65
CA ASN A 263 -9.29 10.37 -7.30
C ASN A 263 -9.94 9.66 -6.11
N ILE A 264 -10.21 10.38 -5.02
CA ILE A 264 -10.85 9.83 -3.83
C ILE A 264 -12.23 10.46 -3.68
N VAL A 265 -13.27 9.63 -3.74
CA VAL A 265 -14.64 10.04 -3.49
C VAL A 265 -14.98 9.75 -2.04
N ARG A 266 -15.37 10.78 -1.30
CA ARG A 266 -15.63 10.75 0.14
C ARG A 266 -16.83 11.60 0.49
N ASP A 267 -17.43 11.30 1.64
CA ASP A 267 -18.47 12.14 2.22
C ASP A 267 -17.92 13.53 2.62
N GLU A 268 -18.78 14.55 2.63
CA GLU A 268 -18.43 15.93 2.96
C GLU A 268 -17.75 16.09 4.33
N ASN A 269 -18.06 15.20 5.30
CA ASN A 269 -17.55 15.27 6.66
C ASN A 269 -16.15 14.65 6.83
N PHE A 270 -15.57 14.11 5.77
CA PHE A 270 -14.23 13.53 5.75
C PHE A 270 -13.27 14.40 4.93
N HIS A 271 -11.99 14.20 5.15
CA HIS A 271 -10.90 14.68 4.30
C HIS A 271 -10.13 13.50 3.75
N SER A 272 -9.53 13.66 2.57
CA SER A 272 -8.64 12.65 2.03
C SER A 272 -7.21 13.18 1.89
N LEU A 273 -6.26 12.25 1.88
CA LEU A 273 -4.84 12.49 1.64
C LEU A 273 -4.34 11.42 0.68
N SER A 274 -3.34 11.76 -0.15
CA SER A 274 -2.63 10.79 -0.99
C SER A 274 -1.15 11.18 -1.11
N ASN A 275 -0.38 10.45 -1.92
CA ASN A 275 1.05 10.69 -2.13
C ASN A 275 1.35 12.09 -2.69
N MET A 276 0.46 12.63 -3.52
CA MET A 276 0.66 13.91 -4.20
C MET A 276 -0.25 14.99 -3.60
N ASN A 277 0.03 16.25 -3.94
CA ASN A 277 -0.80 17.38 -3.49
C ASN A 277 -2.19 17.31 -4.12
N LEU A 278 -3.22 17.67 -3.34
CA LEU A 278 -4.58 17.87 -3.82
C LEU A 278 -4.59 18.95 -4.91
N GLU A 279 -5.14 18.62 -6.08
CA GLU A 279 -5.29 19.51 -7.23
C GLU A 279 -6.62 20.27 -7.14
N SER A 280 -7.72 19.54 -6.90
CA SER A 280 -9.05 20.12 -6.76
C SER A 280 -9.96 19.25 -5.89
N THR A 281 -10.99 19.88 -5.34
CA THR A 281 -12.15 19.20 -4.75
C THR A 281 -13.39 19.66 -5.49
N GLU A 282 -14.17 18.72 -6.02
CA GLU A 282 -15.44 18.98 -6.69
C GLU A 282 -16.59 18.35 -5.89
N VAL A 283 -17.72 19.06 -5.79
CA VAL A 283 -18.94 18.52 -5.20
C VAL A 283 -19.65 17.65 -6.24
N LEU A 284 -20.03 16.43 -5.84
CA LEU A 284 -20.78 15.47 -6.62
C LEU A 284 -22.26 15.45 -6.18
N TYR A 285 -22.92 14.30 -6.28
CA TYR A 285 -24.30 14.05 -5.82
C TYR A 285 -24.34 13.79 -4.30
N ASP A 286 -25.49 13.99 -3.67
CA ASP A 286 -25.79 13.57 -2.28
C ASP A 286 -24.65 13.81 -1.25
N ASN A 287 -24.06 15.01 -1.27
CA ASN A 287 -22.97 15.45 -0.38
C ASN A 287 -21.65 14.66 -0.52
N TRP A 288 -21.48 13.90 -1.60
CA TRP A 288 -20.19 13.32 -1.96
C TRP A 288 -19.29 14.37 -2.60
N HIS A 289 -18.01 14.31 -2.27
CA HIS A 289 -16.97 15.14 -2.85
C HIS A 289 -15.95 14.23 -3.53
N VAL A 290 -15.40 14.68 -4.66
CA VAL A 290 -14.23 14.05 -5.28
C VAL A 290 -13.00 14.93 -5.09
N ASP A 291 -12.01 14.38 -4.40
CA ASP A 291 -10.68 14.94 -4.27
C ASP A 291 -9.80 14.38 -5.40
N ARG A 292 -9.31 15.27 -6.26
CA ARG A 292 -8.40 14.91 -7.36
C ARG A 292 -6.98 15.25 -6.96
N TYR A 293 -6.09 14.27 -7.05
CA TYR A 293 -4.67 14.47 -6.74
C TYR A 293 -3.84 14.66 -8.00
N ASN A 294 -2.79 15.47 -7.88
CA ASN A 294 -1.79 15.59 -8.92
C ASN A 294 -1.19 14.22 -9.27
N THR A 295 -0.80 14.05 -10.53
CA THR A 295 -0.17 12.80 -10.99
C THR A 295 1.16 12.54 -10.27
N SER A 296 1.35 11.31 -9.80
CA SER A 296 2.57 10.88 -9.11
C SER A 296 3.78 10.83 -10.03
N VAL A 297 4.98 10.80 -9.43
CA VAL A 297 6.18 10.32 -10.14
C VAL A 297 6.04 8.83 -10.45
N LYS A 298 6.88 8.33 -11.38
CA LYS A 298 6.93 6.90 -11.70
C LYS A 298 7.38 6.10 -10.47
N MET A 299 6.50 5.27 -9.92
CA MET A 299 6.70 4.51 -8.68
C MET A 299 6.05 3.13 -8.75
N SER A 300 6.39 2.25 -7.81
CA SER A 300 5.80 0.91 -7.67
C SER A 300 4.44 0.97 -6.96
N THR A 301 3.57 0.00 -7.21
CA THR A 301 2.21 -0.12 -6.64
C THR A 301 2.20 -0.08 -5.11
N TYR A 302 3.10 -0.81 -4.46
CA TYR A 302 3.16 -0.90 -2.99
C TYR A 302 3.41 0.44 -2.26
N LEU A 303 3.90 1.47 -2.96
CA LEU A 303 4.13 2.81 -2.41
C LEU A 303 2.89 3.71 -2.47
N LEU A 304 1.84 3.28 -3.16
CA LEU A 304 0.60 4.02 -3.27
C LEU A 304 -0.06 4.09 -1.89
N ALA A 305 -0.36 5.31 -1.47
CA ALA A 305 -0.95 5.57 -0.16
C ALA A 305 -2.02 6.65 -0.29
N PHE A 306 -3.16 6.39 0.33
CA PHE A 306 -4.19 7.36 0.64
C PHE A 306 -4.89 7.04 1.95
N VAL A 307 -5.51 8.07 2.54
CA VAL A 307 -6.23 8.00 3.81
C VAL A 307 -7.50 8.82 3.67
N VAL A 308 -8.62 8.33 4.22
CA VAL A 308 -9.89 9.06 4.36
C VAL A 308 -10.24 9.12 5.85
N SER A 309 -10.23 10.32 6.42
CA SER A 309 -10.38 10.51 7.88
C SER A 309 -11.01 11.87 8.20
N GLN A 310 -11.40 12.07 9.47
CA GLN A 310 -11.81 13.39 9.99
C GLN A 310 -10.67 14.11 10.72
N PHE A 311 -9.41 13.72 10.46
CA PHE A 311 -8.27 14.29 11.15
C PHE A 311 -8.00 15.73 10.74
N SER A 312 -7.51 16.50 11.71
CA SER A 312 -7.00 17.85 11.52
C SER A 312 -5.53 17.82 11.10
N ASN A 313 -5.11 18.81 10.32
CA ASN A 313 -3.73 18.93 9.84
C ASN A 313 -3.01 20.11 10.51
N ILE A 314 -1.82 19.87 11.05
CA ILE A 314 -0.87 20.89 11.46
C ILE A 314 0.28 20.93 10.44
N GLN A 315 0.37 22.04 9.70
CA GLN A 315 1.40 22.25 8.70
C GLN A 315 2.55 23.14 9.22
N ARG A 316 3.77 22.80 8.83
CA ARG A 316 5.01 23.56 9.04
C ARG A 316 5.85 23.55 7.77
N THR A 317 6.68 24.56 7.59
CA THR A 317 7.65 24.61 6.50
C THR A 317 9.04 24.38 7.08
N ASP A 318 9.80 23.49 6.47
CA ASP A 318 11.18 23.22 6.89
C ASP A 318 12.16 24.28 6.34
N ASN A 319 13.43 24.17 6.73
CA ASN A 319 14.48 25.10 6.30
C ASN A 319 14.79 25.05 4.79
N ARG A 320 14.24 24.07 4.06
CA ARG A 320 14.38 23.91 2.60
C ARG A 320 13.13 24.35 1.84
N GLY A 321 12.14 24.94 2.52
CA GLY A 321 10.89 25.39 1.90
C GLY A 321 9.89 24.26 1.61
N ARG A 322 10.09 23.06 2.17
CA ARG A 322 9.17 21.93 2.01
C ARG A 322 8.07 22.01 3.07
N ASN A 323 6.83 21.80 2.64
CA ASN A 323 5.71 21.72 3.56
C ASN A 323 5.65 20.33 4.19
N VAL A 324 5.68 20.28 5.51
CA VAL A 324 5.56 19.09 6.35
C VAL A 324 4.25 19.20 7.14
N SER A 325 3.42 18.19 7.02
CA SER A 325 2.11 18.13 7.67
C SER A 325 2.08 16.97 8.67
N VAL A 326 1.66 17.24 9.90
CA VAL A 326 1.33 16.22 10.90
C VAL A 326 -0.17 16.18 11.03
N ILE A 327 -0.76 15.00 10.93
CA ILE A 327 -2.20 14.84 10.80
C ILE A 327 -2.67 14.02 11.99
N ASN A 328 -3.63 14.57 12.73
CA ASN A 328 -4.08 14.01 14.00
C ASN A 328 -5.53 14.39 14.30
N TYR A 329 -6.23 13.60 15.11
CA TYR A 329 -7.55 13.96 15.60
C TYR A 329 -7.47 15.10 16.63
N THR A 330 -8.55 15.87 16.74
CA THR A 330 -8.59 17.25 17.26
C THR A 330 -8.18 17.38 18.74
N ASN A 331 -8.09 16.27 19.48
CA ASN A 331 -7.76 16.23 20.91
C ASN A 331 -6.39 15.62 21.22
N ALA A 332 -5.57 15.32 20.22
CA ALA A 332 -4.27 14.69 20.45
C ALA A 332 -3.15 15.71 20.78
N PHE A 333 -3.44 16.71 21.60
CA PHE A 333 -2.42 17.46 22.33
C PHE A 333 -1.79 16.58 23.43
N VAL A 334 -1.22 15.45 23.03
CA VAL A 334 -0.24 14.72 23.81
C VAL A 334 1.11 15.10 23.23
N THR A 335 1.91 15.71 24.09
CA THR A 335 3.17 16.37 23.81
C THR A 335 4.18 15.44 23.12
N LEU A 336 4.28 15.48 21.79
CA LEU A 336 5.34 14.76 21.07
C LEU A 336 6.62 15.62 21.05
N HIS A 337 7.45 15.46 22.10
CA HIS A 337 8.89 15.66 21.95
C HIS A 337 9.45 14.44 21.23
N ALA A 338 9.59 14.51 19.91
CA ALA A 338 10.42 13.55 19.18
C ALA A 338 11.01 14.20 17.93
N ILE A 339 12.33 14.24 17.96
CA ILE A 339 13.31 14.72 16.99
C ILE A 339 13.11 14.00 15.64
N LEU A 340 13.15 14.75 14.53
CA LEU A 340 13.45 14.19 13.21
C LEU A 340 14.79 14.74 12.73
N LEU A 341 15.74 13.82 12.56
CA LEU A 341 16.94 13.96 11.72
C LEU A 341 16.58 13.63 10.28
#